data_AF-A0A935HL77-F1
#
_entry.id   AF-A0A935HL77-F1
#
_cell.length_a   1.000
_cell.length_b   1.000
_cell.length_c   1.000
_cell.angle_alpha   90.00
_cell.angle_beta   90.00
_cell.angle_gamma   90.00
#
_symmetry.space_group_name_H-M   'P 1'
#
loop_
_entity.id
_entity.type
_entity.pdbx_description
1 polymer ?
#
loop_
_entity_poly.entity_id
_entity_poly.type
_entity_poly.pdbx_seq_one_letter_code
_entity_poly.pdbx_strand_id
1 'polypeptide(L)'
;MSLTQECHTIIQNITNQLYPVIMDHLKNIQFLKKKFSEDDSYANIFDLLDELNDEFVSLSKYETRLMFPLILNLLKEDCKSMENCNHATELQTLITKKEDRINNLVLSLEVEAELLEPEKKGTLLSIINIFSHNYTNTKHDLHKCILQLQRKKGIIVNQQPEKEV
;
A
#
# COMPACT_ATOMS: atom_id res chain seq x y z
N MET A 1 25.00 1.77 5.17
CA MET A 1 24.04 0.71 5.55
C MET A 1 24.03 -0.34 4.45
N SER A 2 23.96 -1.64 4.77
CA SER A 2 23.87 -2.69 3.73
C SER A 2 22.45 -2.78 3.18
N LEU A 3 22.28 -3.18 1.92
CA LEU A 3 20.95 -3.40 1.31
C LEU A 3 20.09 -4.36 2.15
N THR A 4 20.71 -5.38 2.74
CA THR A 4 20.02 -6.30 3.65
C THR A 4 19.44 -5.58 4.85
N GLN A 5 20.24 -4.76 5.53
CA GLN A 5 19.80 -4.01 6.70
C GLN A 5 18.73 -2.97 6.34
N GLU A 6 18.87 -2.31 5.18
CA GLU A 6 17.90 -1.35 4.65
C GLU A 6 16.53 -2.00 4.43
N CYS A 7 16.48 -3.11 3.68
CA CYS A 7 15.24 -3.80 3.39
C CYS A 7 14.56 -4.37 4.66
N HIS A 8 15.32 -4.89 5.63
CA HIS A 8 14.76 -5.32 6.91
C HIS A 8 14.14 -4.13 7.68
N THR A 9 14.82 -2.99 7.70
CA THR A 9 14.35 -1.79 8.39
C THR A 9 13.07 -1.26 7.75
N ILE A 10 13.00 -1.20 6.41
CA ILE A 10 11.79 -0.77 5.70
C ILE A 10 10.62 -1.71 5.99
N ILE A 11 10.82 -3.02 5.89
CA ILE A 11 9.77 -4.01 6.20
C ILE A 11 9.29 -3.85 7.65
N GLN A 12 10.20 -3.72 8.61
CA GLN A 12 9.85 -3.51 10.02
C GLN A 12 9.08 -2.20 10.24
N ASN A 13 9.47 -1.11 9.59
CA ASN A 13 8.76 0.16 9.68
C ASN A 13 7.34 0.02 9.12
N ILE A 14 7.17 -0.68 8.00
CA ILE A 14 5.85 -0.93 7.42
C ILE A 14 5.00 -1.79 8.36
N THR A 15 5.51 -2.93 8.83
CA THR A 15 4.73 -3.90 9.60
C THR A 15 4.45 -3.45 11.03
N ASN A 16 5.41 -2.78 11.68
CA ASN A 16 5.35 -2.49 13.11
C ASN A 16 4.87 -1.08 13.41
N GLN A 17 4.94 -0.16 12.43
CA GLN A 17 4.54 1.24 12.63
C GLN A 17 3.43 1.64 11.67
N LEU A 18 3.68 1.59 10.35
CA LEU A 18 2.75 2.13 9.37
C LEU A 18 1.41 1.40 9.36
N TYR A 19 1.41 0.06 9.21
CA TYR A 19 0.17 -0.70 9.15
C TYR A 19 -0.67 -0.60 10.43
N PRO A 20 -0.11 -0.73 11.65
CA PRO A 20 -0.88 -0.51 12.87
C PRO A 20 -1.53 0.87 12.92
N VAL A 21 -0.81 1.92 12.53
CA VAL A 21 -1.34 3.29 12.52
C VAL A 21 -2.49 3.43 11.52
N ILE A 22 -2.35 2.89 10.31
CA ILE A 22 -3.43 2.91 9.31
C ILE A 22 -4.64 2.12 9.80
N MET A 23 -4.44 0.91 10.33
CA MET A 23 -5.53 0.10 10.88
C MET A 23 -6.26 0.83 12.00
N ASP A 24 -5.55 1.60 12.83
CA ASP A 24 -6.18 2.39 13.88
C ASP A 24 -7.05 3.53 13.32
N HIS A 25 -6.59 4.20 12.26
CA HIS A 25 -7.41 5.17 11.53
C HIS A 25 -8.65 4.53 10.90
N LEU A 26 -8.51 3.35 10.30
CA LEU A 26 -9.62 2.63 9.66
C LEU A 26 -10.68 2.17 10.66
N LYS A 27 -10.33 1.89 11.93
CA LYS A 27 -11.35 1.61 12.98
C LYS A 27 -12.31 2.77 13.19
N ASN A 28 -11.88 4.01 12.93
CA ASN A 28 -12.74 5.18 13.08
C ASN A 28 -13.84 5.26 12.01
N ILE A 29 -13.78 4.47 10.93
CA ILE A 29 -14.84 4.38 9.93
C ILE A 29 -16.17 3.99 10.58
N GLN A 30 -16.17 3.02 11.49
CA GLN A 30 -17.41 2.60 12.18
C GLN A 30 -18.00 3.72 13.04
N PHE A 31 -17.14 4.54 13.66
CA PHE A 31 -17.59 5.70 14.42
C PHE A 31 -18.20 6.77 13.50
N LEU A 32 -17.55 7.04 12.37
CA LEU A 32 -18.03 7.97 11.35
C LEU A 32 -19.42 7.53 10.83
N LYS A 33 -19.56 6.25 10.49
CA LYS A 33 -20.82 5.64 10.06
C LYS A 33 -21.94 5.81 11.08
N LYS A 34 -21.67 5.56 12.36
CA LYS A 34 -22.67 5.78 13.41
C LYS A 34 -23.06 7.25 13.53
N LYS A 35 -22.07 8.15 13.49
CA LYS A 35 -22.27 9.60 13.67
C LYS A 35 -23.08 10.24 12.53
N PHE A 36 -22.88 9.79 11.29
CA PHE A 36 -23.48 10.38 10.09
C PHE A 36 -24.37 9.39 9.31
N SER A 37 -24.94 8.39 9.99
CA SER A 37 -25.75 7.33 9.37
C SER A 37 -27.00 7.83 8.64
N GLU A 38 -27.57 8.95 9.09
CA GLU A 38 -28.77 9.58 8.51
C GLU A 38 -28.43 10.75 7.57
N ASP A 39 -27.13 10.99 7.31
CA ASP A 39 -26.67 12.08 6.46
C ASP A 39 -26.38 11.57 5.04
N ASP A 40 -27.28 11.86 4.11
CA ASP A 40 -27.17 11.41 2.71
C ASP A 40 -25.87 11.89 2.03
N SER A 41 -25.25 12.98 2.51
CA SER A 41 -23.96 13.46 1.99
C SER A 41 -22.80 12.48 2.25
N TYR A 42 -22.99 11.52 3.16
CA TYR A 42 -22.00 10.49 3.47
C TYR A 42 -22.23 9.15 2.77
N ALA A 43 -23.32 8.98 2.02
CA ALA A 43 -23.66 7.69 1.41
C ALA A 43 -22.50 7.15 0.54
N ASN A 44 -22.00 7.96 -0.41
CA ASN A 44 -20.88 7.56 -1.26
C ASN A 44 -19.55 7.44 -0.49
N ILE A 45 -19.34 8.30 0.52
CA ILE A 45 -18.13 8.29 1.36
C ILE A 45 -18.02 6.97 2.12
N PHE A 46 -19.13 6.43 2.61
CA PHE A 46 -19.13 5.17 3.34
C PHE A 46 -18.80 3.97 2.47
N ASP A 47 -19.29 3.92 1.24
CA ASP A 47 -18.95 2.88 0.29
C ASP A 47 -17.45 2.93 -0.07
N LEU A 48 -16.93 4.12 -0.36
CA LEU A 48 -15.51 4.34 -0.63
C LEU A 48 -14.61 3.97 0.56
N LEU A 49 -15.02 4.27 1.79
CA LEU A 49 -14.26 3.93 3.00
C LEU A 49 -14.23 2.42 3.27
N ASP A 50 -15.34 1.70 2.99
CA ASP A 50 -15.35 0.24 3.09
C ASP A 50 -14.43 -0.39 2.05
N GLU A 51 -14.51 0.06 0.81
CA GLU A 51 -13.62 -0.41 -0.26
C GLU A 51 -12.15 -0.14 0.06
N LEU A 52 -11.83 1.05 0.59
CA LEU A 52 -10.48 1.41 1.02
C LEU A 52 -9.97 0.48 2.13
N ASN A 53 -10.81 0.21 3.13
CA ASN A 53 -10.49 -0.69 4.22
C ASN A 53 -10.24 -2.11 3.71
N ASP A 54 -11.13 -2.64 2.88
CA ASP A 54 -11.02 -3.99 2.32
C ASP A 54 -9.77 -4.14 1.44
N GLU A 55 -9.50 -3.16 0.58
CA GLU A 55 -8.33 -3.17 -0.29
C GLU A 55 -7.03 -3.10 0.50
N PHE A 56 -6.96 -2.23 1.53
CA PHE A 56 -5.78 -2.14 2.39
C PHE A 56 -5.57 -3.41 3.23
N VAL A 57 -6.62 -3.99 3.80
CA VAL A 57 -6.56 -5.27 4.52
C VAL A 57 -6.11 -6.39 3.59
N SER A 58 -6.60 -6.42 2.36
CA SER A 58 -6.14 -7.37 1.34
C SER A 58 -4.66 -7.16 1.06
N LEU A 59 -4.24 -5.95 0.69
CA LEU A 59 -2.85 -5.62 0.36
C LEU A 59 -1.89 -6.04 1.50
N SER A 60 -2.17 -5.60 2.73
CA SER A 60 -1.31 -5.89 3.89
C SER A 60 -1.14 -7.40 4.12
N LYS A 61 -2.16 -8.22 3.83
CA LYS A 61 -2.04 -9.70 3.86
C LYS A 61 -1.14 -10.23 2.77
N TYR A 62 -1.27 -9.75 1.52
CA TYR A 62 -0.38 -10.15 0.43
C TYR A 62 1.07 -9.81 0.75
N GLU A 63 1.30 -8.61 1.27
CA GLU A 63 2.65 -8.16 1.61
C GLU A 63 3.27 -8.98 2.74
N THR A 64 2.56 -9.11 3.85
CA THR A 64 3.05 -9.83 5.04
C THR A 64 3.23 -11.33 4.83
N ARG A 65 2.37 -11.96 4.02
CA ARG A 65 2.39 -13.42 3.82
C ARG A 65 3.25 -13.87 2.64
N LEU A 66 3.41 -13.04 1.61
CA LEU A 66 4.05 -13.44 0.37
C LEU A 66 5.25 -12.55 0.04
N MET A 67 5.03 -11.23 -0.11
CA MET A 67 6.08 -10.33 -0.58
C MET A 67 7.26 -10.22 0.40
N PHE A 68 7.00 -9.91 1.67
CA PHE A 68 8.07 -9.70 2.64
C PHE A 68 8.89 -10.98 2.87
N PRO A 69 8.28 -12.17 3.09
CA PRO A 69 9.05 -13.41 3.16
C PRO A 69 9.92 -13.66 1.93
N LEU A 70 9.40 -13.37 0.73
CA LEU A 70 10.15 -13.54 -0.51
C LEU A 70 11.35 -12.58 -0.60
N ILE A 71 11.16 -11.30 -0.28
CA ILE A 71 12.24 -10.31 -0.21
C ILE A 71 13.32 -10.76 0.77
N LEU A 72 12.92 -11.19 1.97
CA LEU A 72 13.84 -11.68 3.00
C LEU A 72 14.58 -12.96 2.55
N ASN A 73 13.94 -13.81 1.76
CA ASN A 73 14.59 -14.98 1.19
C ASN A 73 15.61 -14.62 0.10
N LEU A 74 15.27 -13.68 -0.78
CA LEU A 74 16.17 -13.16 -1.81
C LEU A 74 17.43 -12.50 -1.23
N LEU A 75 17.34 -11.95 -0.02
CA LEU A 75 18.47 -11.37 0.70
C LEU A 75 19.51 -12.40 1.17
N LYS A 76 19.16 -13.70 1.25
CA LYS A 76 20.09 -14.75 1.64
C LYS A 76 21.12 -14.98 0.54
N GLU A 77 22.37 -15.22 0.93
CA GLU A 77 23.52 -15.36 0.01
C GLU A 77 23.35 -16.57 -0.93
N ASP A 78 22.76 -17.66 -0.43
CA ASP A 78 22.58 -18.91 -1.18
C ASP A 78 21.37 -18.88 -2.14
N CYS A 79 20.51 -17.86 -2.07
CA CYS A 79 19.33 -17.77 -2.92
C CYS A 79 19.72 -17.29 -4.33
N LYS A 80 19.86 -18.25 -5.27
CA LYS A 80 20.19 -18.00 -6.69
C LYS A 80 19.05 -18.32 -7.67
N SER A 81 17.85 -18.65 -7.21
CA SER A 81 16.79 -19.09 -8.13
C SER A 81 16.18 -17.90 -8.88
N MET A 82 16.31 -17.94 -10.21
CA MET A 82 15.60 -17.03 -11.13
C MET A 82 14.08 -17.07 -10.93
N GLU A 83 13.55 -18.23 -10.53
CA GLU A 83 12.14 -18.45 -10.19
C GLU A 83 11.63 -17.55 -9.06
N ASN A 84 12.32 -17.49 -7.91
CA ASN A 84 11.95 -16.59 -6.81
C ASN A 84 11.94 -15.12 -7.23
N CYS A 85 12.77 -14.76 -8.19
CA CYS A 85 12.83 -13.38 -8.66
C CYS A 85 11.72 -13.06 -9.68
N ASN A 86 11.36 -14.00 -10.55
CA ASN A 86 10.17 -13.88 -11.40
C ASN A 86 8.92 -13.75 -10.53
N HIS A 87 8.80 -14.57 -9.50
CA HIS A 87 7.71 -14.48 -8.54
C HIS A 87 7.69 -13.13 -7.79
N ALA A 88 8.86 -12.56 -7.49
CA ALA A 88 8.94 -11.24 -6.88
C ALA A 88 8.44 -10.14 -7.83
N THR A 89 8.73 -10.24 -9.13
CA THR A 89 8.22 -9.31 -10.15
C THR A 89 6.69 -9.42 -10.32
N GLU A 90 6.15 -10.63 -10.36
CA GLU A 90 4.71 -10.88 -10.43
C GLU A 90 3.98 -10.31 -9.21
N LEU A 91 4.49 -10.62 -8.02
CA LEU A 91 3.95 -10.07 -6.78
C LEU A 91 4.10 -8.54 -6.77
N GLN A 92 5.19 -7.97 -7.27
CA GLN A 92 5.38 -6.52 -7.30
C GLN A 92 4.32 -5.87 -8.18
N THR A 93 4.03 -6.44 -9.36
CA THR A 93 2.97 -5.95 -10.24
C THR A 93 1.60 -6.02 -9.57
N LEU A 94 1.30 -7.11 -8.85
CA LEU A 94 0.05 -7.25 -8.11
C LEU A 94 -0.05 -6.20 -6.98
N ILE A 95 1.03 -6.01 -6.22
CA ILE A 95 1.11 -5.05 -5.13
C ILE A 95 0.93 -3.62 -5.64
N THR A 96 1.60 -3.24 -6.74
CA THR A 96 1.44 -1.93 -7.38
C THR A 96 -0.01 -1.69 -7.83
N LYS A 97 -0.67 -2.67 -8.46
CA LYS A 97 -2.09 -2.53 -8.86
C LYS A 97 -3.01 -2.26 -7.66
N LYS A 98 -2.74 -2.89 -6.52
CA LYS A 98 -3.51 -2.68 -5.29
C LYS A 98 -3.23 -1.30 -4.66
N GLU A 99 -1.98 -0.86 -4.67
CA GLU A 99 -1.60 0.50 -4.26
C GLU A 99 -2.26 1.56 -5.14
N ASP A 100 -2.28 1.38 -6.45
CA ASP A 100 -2.96 2.28 -7.39
C ASP A 100 -4.46 2.34 -7.10
N ARG A 101 -5.09 1.20 -6.77
CA ARG A 101 -6.49 1.18 -6.35
C ARG A 101 -6.71 1.98 -5.06
N ILE A 102 -5.85 1.82 -4.05
CA ILE A 102 -5.89 2.61 -2.82
C ILE A 102 -5.75 4.11 -3.12
N ASN A 103 -4.78 4.50 -3.95
CA ASN A 103 -4.57 5.90 -4.32
C ASN A 103 -5.79 6.50 -5.02
N ASN A 104 -6.43 5.75 -5.92
CA ASN A 104 -7.66 6.18 -6.60
C ASN A 104 -8.85 6.32 -5.63
N LEU A 105 -8.97 5.43 -4.65
CA LEU A 105 -10.00 5.51 -3.61
C LEU A 105 -9.78 6.74 -2.72
N VAL A 106 -8.53 7.00 -2.33
CA VAL A 106 -8.16 8.19 -1.53
C VAL A 106 -8.46 9.48 -2.29
N LEU A 107 -8.11 9.54 -3.57
CA LEU A 107 -8.45 10.69 -4.43
C LEU A 107 -9.96 10.89 -4.55
N SER A 108 -10.72 9.80 -4.67
CA SER A 108 -12.19 9.87 -4.71
C SER A 108 -12.75 10.40 -3.39
N LEU A 109 -12.21 9.96 -2.25
CA LEU A 109 -12.56 10.47 -0.93
C LEU A 109 -12.19 11.94 -0.75
N GLU A 110 -11.08 12.41 -1.32
CA GLU A 110 -10.71 13.82 -1.33
C GLU A 110 -11.76 14.67 -2.04
N VAL A 111 -12.19 14.25 -3.23
CA VAL A 111 -13.25 14.93 -3.99
C VAL A 111 -14.58 14.96 -3.22
N GLU A 112 -15.00 13.82 -2.67
CA GLU A 112 -16.23 13.78 -1.86
C GLU A 112 -16.12 14.62 -0.58
N ALA A 113 -14.95 14.66 0.05
CA ALA A 113 -14.70 15.48 1.22
C ALA A 113 -14.82 16.98 0.91
N GLU A 114 -14.53 17.44 -0.31
CA GLU A 114 -14.71 18.85 -0.70
C GLU A 114 -16.18 19.29 -0.61
N LEU A 115 -17.12 18.38 -0.90
CA LEU A 115 -18.57 18.63 -0.91
C LEU A 115 -19.19 18.72 0.50
N LEU A 116 -18.48 18.28 1.52
CA LEU A 116 -18.95 18.32 2.90
C LEU A 116 -18.81 19.72 3.53
N GLU A 117 -19.58 19.96 4.59
CA GLU A 117 -19.36 21.10 5.48
C GLU A 117 -18.09 20.91 6.34
N PRO A 118 -17.30 21.97 6.62
CA PRO A 118 -16.01 21.89 7.31
C PRO A 118 -16.01 21.07 8.61
N GLU A 119 -17.04 21.22 9.44
CA GLU A 119 -17.19 20.54 10.74
C GLU A 119 -17.38 19.02 10.62
N LYS A 120 -17.76 18.53 9.43
CA LYS A 120 -17.97 17.10 9.16
C LYS A 120 -16.69 16.41 8.70
N LYS A 121 -15.72 17.17 8.15
CA LYS A 121 -14.53 16.62 7.47
C LYS A 121 -13.47 16.01 8.40
N GLY A 122 -13.42 16.37 9.68
CA GLY A 122 -12.25 16.14 10.53
C GLY A 122 -11.71 14.70 10.53
N THR A 123 -12.56 13.71 10.85
CA THR A 123 -12.14 12.29 10.87
C THR A 123 -11.82 11.76 9.48
N LEU A 124 -12.58 12.17 8.45
CA LEU A 124 -12.36 11.77 7.06
C LEU A 124 -11.01 12.27 6.54
N LEU A 125 -10.69 13.56 6.78
CA LEU A 125 -9.40 14.14 6.40
C LEU A 125 -8.23 13.48 7.13
N SER A 126 -8.41 13.04 8.37
CA SER A 126 -7.38 12.27 9.08
C SER A 126 -7.09 10.93 8.39
N ILE A 127 -8.12 10.24 7.90
CA ILE A 127 -7.97 8.99 7.14
C ILE A 127 -7.30 9.27 5.79
N ILE A 128 -7.74 10.28 5.05
CA ILE A 128 -7.12 10.67 3.78
C ILE A 128 -5.64 10.98 3.98
N ASN A 129 -5.30 11.81 4.97
CA ASN A 129 -3.92 12.27 5.20
C ASN A 129 -2.94 11.13 5.48
N ILE A 130 -3.33 10.08 6.22
CA ILE A 130 -2.42 8.97 6.50
C ILE A 130 -2.06 8.20 5.21
N PHE A 131 -3.00 8.08 4.27
CA PHE A 131 -2.73 7.46 2.98
C PHE A 131 -1.97 8.39 2.02
N SER A 132 -2.37 9.66 1.88
CA SER A 132 -1.74 10.58 0.91
C SER A 132 -0.27 10.91 1.25
N HIS A 133 0.12 10.91 2.52
CA HIS A 133 1.46 11.35 2.95
C HIS A 133 2.35 10.25 3.53
N ASN A 134 1.87 9.48 4.50
CA ASN A 134 2.72 8.56 5.24
C ASN A 134 2.87 7.21 4.52
N TYR A 135 1.76 6.72 3.96
CA TYR A 135 1.73 5.46 3.24
C TYR A 135 2.55 5.53 1.94
N THR A 136 2.26 6.49 1.06
CA THR A 136 2.93 6.62 -0.25
C THR A 136 4.45 6.73 -0.13
N ASN A 137 4.96 7.55 0.79
CA ASN A 137 6.40 7.75 0.98
C ASN A 137 7.10 6.46 1.43
N THR A 138 6.56 5.79 2.45
CA THR A 138 7.16 4.56 2.99
C THR A 138 7.12 3.42 1.98
N LYS A 139 6.07 3.36 1.16
CA LYS A 139 5.89 2.36 0.10
C LYS A 139 6.86 2.58 -1.06
N HIS A 140 7.18 3.82 -1.39
CA HIS A 140 8.20 4.15 -2.40
C HIS A 140 9.57 3.55 -2.03
N ASP A 141 9.98 3.65 -0.77
CA ASP A 141 11.25 3.09 -0.28
C ASP A 141 11.29 1.55 -0.42
N LEU A 142 10.17 0.87 -0.17
CA LEU A 142 10.06 -0.58 -0.39
C LEU A 142 10.28 -0.95 -1.86
N HIS A 143 9.60 -0.27 -2.79
CA HIS A 143 9.75 -0.52 -4.23
C HIS A 143 11.19 -0.32 -4.69
N LYS A 144 11.86 0.72 -4.19
CA LYS A 144 13.28 0.97 -4.45
C LYS A 144 14.16 -0.18 -3.96
N CYS A 145 13.92 -0.70 -2.75
CA CYS A 145 14.63 -1.87 -2.22
C CYS A 145 14.41 -3.11 -3.13
N ILE A 146 13.17 -3.37 -3.57
CA ILE A 146 12.86 -4.52 -4.45
C ILE A 146 13.63 -4.42 -5.78
N LEU A 147 13.60 -3.25 -6.43
CA LEU A 147 14.31 -3.01 -7.69
C LEU A 147 15.83 -3.15 -7.54
N GLN A 148 16.39 -2.65 -6.43
CA GLN A 148 17.81 -2.83 -6.11
C GLN A 148 18.18 -4.30 -5.90
N LEU A 149 17.30 -5.09 -5.27
CA LEU A 149 17.49 -6.52 -5.06
C LEU A 149 17.48 -7.30 -6.37
N GLN A 150 16.48 -7.06 -7.21
CA GLN A 150 16.38 -7.66 -8.55
C GLN A 150 17.66 -7.36 -9.36
N ARG A 151 18.10 -6.09 -9.37
CA ARG A 151 19.33 -5.68 -10.04
C ARG A 151 20.56 -6.42 -9.49
N LYS A 152 20.72 -6.51 -8.17
CA LYS A 152 21.86 -7.20 -7.53
C LYS A 152 21.89 -8.70 -7.87
N LYS A 153 20.73 -9.32 -8.04
CA LYS A 153 20.60 -10.74 -8.43
C LYS A 153 20.72 -10.97 -9.94
N GLY A 154 21.06 -9.93 -10.72
CA GLY A 154 21.34 -10.04 -12.15
C GLY A 154 20.07 -10.02 -13.02
N ILE A 155 18.95 -9.59 -12.47
CA ILE A 155 17.68 -9.50 -13.19
C ILE A 155 17.47 -8.05 -13.56
N ILE A 156 17.84 -7.74 -14.79
CA ILE A 156 17.48 -6.49 -15.41
C ILE A 156 16.02 -6.65 -15.82
N VAL A 157 15.12 -5.95 -15.13
CA VAL A 157 13.75 -5.73 -15.61
C VAL A 157 13.88 -4.85 -16.85
N ASN A 158 14.24 -5.44 -17.99
CA ASN A 158 13.95 -4.84 -19.27
C ASN A 158 12.43 -4.91 -19.38
N GLN A 159 11.76 -3.81 -19.06
CA GLN A 159 10.46 -3.53 -19.66
C GLN A 159 10.72 -3.52 -21.17
N GLN A 160 10.58 -4.67 -21.83
CA GLN A 160 10.52 -4.67 -23.28
C GLN A 160 9.32 -3.80 -23.63
N PRO A 161 9.49 -2.70 -24.38
CA PRO A 161 8.34 -2.06 -24.97
C PRO A 161 7.66 -3.13 -25.81
N GLU A 162 6.37 -3.35 -25.58
CA GLU A 162 5.54 -4.16 -26.45
C GLU A 162 5.86 -3.72 -27.88
N LYS A 163 6.45 -4.62 -28.66
CA LYS A 163 6.48 -4.43 -30.11
C LYS A 163 5.04 -4.61 -30.54
N GLU A 164 4.37 -3.49 -30.79
CA GLU A 164 3.18 -3.45 -31.63
C GLU A 164 3.51 -4.19 -32.94
N VAL A 165 2.74 -5.23 -33.23
CA VAL A 165 2.74 -5.97 -34.50
C VAL A 165 1.54 -5.52 -35.30
#